data_AF-C0XGN2-F1
#
_entry.id   AF-C0XGN2-F1
#
_cell.length_a   1.000
_cell.length_b   1.000
_cell.length_c   1.000
_cell.angle_alpha   90.00
_cell.angle_beta   90.00
_cell.angle_gamma   90.00
#
_symmetry.space_group_name_H-M   'P 1'
#
loop_
_entity.id
_entity.type
_entity.pdbx_description
1 polymer ?
#
loop_
_entity_poly.entity_id
_entity_poly.type
_entity_poly.pdbx_seq_one_letter_code
_entity_poly.pdbx_strand_id
1 'polypeptide(L)'
;MDKHAQSSNRYQVFRRGVFLGSVIAYPDYENRSFYTVSTYHHGELQFSSGDVFINYKNVKFYITNVERINYSYKLSFETDEDRNRYKRPSSWINILTVKTASLKELEELIPFVSQSDQPLLKELIQVLKKSVSEGAPLSQNKLNKYKGMLKRNNRVMAKLAELLLKYLIG
;
A
#
# COMPACT_ATOMS: atom_id res chain seq x y z
N MET A 1 22.58 -18.08 14.95
CA MET A 1 22.34 -18.54 13.57
C MET A 1 21.51 -19.81 13.68
N ASP A 2 20.28 -19.95 13.20
CA ASP A 2 19.43 -19.12 12.34
C ASP A 2 17.97 -19.34 12.76
N LYS A 3 17.25 -18.25 13.02
CA LYS A 3 15.78 -18.28 13.07
C LYS A 3 15.31 -18.06 11.64
N HIS A 4 14.29 -18.81 11.23
CA HIS A 4 13.76 -18.92 9.86
C HIS A 4 14.47 -19.99 9.01
N ALA A 5 14.21 -21.26 9.34
CA ALA A 5 13.98 -22.23 8.28
C ALA A 5 12.79 -21.72 7.43
N GLN A 6 13.07 -20.83 6.47
CA GLN A 6 12.09 -20.43 5.45
C GLN A 6 11.81 -21.70 4.66
N SER A 7 10.67 -22.33 4.93
CA SER A 7 10.26 -23.51 4.21
C SER A 7 10.06 -23.14 2.74
N SER A 8 10.79 -23.82 1.87
CA SER A 8 10.62 -23.67 0.43
C SER A 8 9.23 -24.14 0.04
N ASN A 9 8.50 -23.33 -0.71
CA ASN A 9 7.16 -23.68 -1.19
C ASN A 9 7.18 -23.82 -2.71
N ARG A 10 6.26 -24.66 -3.23
CA ARG A 10 5.99 -24.74 -4.67
C ARG A 10 4.95 -23.71 -5.05
N TYR A 11 5.29 -22.87 -6.01
CA TYR A 11 4.50 -21.74 -6.47
C TYR A 11 4.11 -21.93 -7.93
N GLN A 12 2.88 -21.55 -8.28
CA GLN A 12 2.43 -21.55 -9.67
C GLN A 12 2.76 -20.19 -10.30
N VAL A 13 3.35 -20.19 -11.49
CA VAL A 13 3.75 -18.99 -12.22
C VAL A 13 2.81 -18.77 -13.39
N PHE A 14 2.38 -17.52 -13.56
CA PHE A 14 1.50 -17.09 -14.64
C PHE A 14 2.06 -15.85 -15.32
N ARG A 15 1.83 -15.71 -16.63
CA ARG A 15 2.06 -14.47 -17.38
C ARG A 15 0.78 -14.08 -18.08
N ARG A 16 0.30 -12.86 -17.82
CA ARG A 16 -0.97 -12.34 -18.39
C ARG A 16 -2.15 -13.33 -18.25
N GLY A 17 -2.19 -14.09 -17.15
CA GLY A 17 -3.23 -15.09 -16.88
C GLY A 17 -2.99 -16.49 -17.46
N VAL A 18 -1.97 -16.68 -18.30
CA VAL A 18 -1.57 -17.99 -18.83
C VAL A 18 -0.63 -18.68 -17.85
N PHE A 19 -0.93 -19.93 -17.49
CA PHE A 19 -0.06 -20.74 -16.65
C PHE A 19 1.25 -21.04 -17.40
N LEU A 20 2.37 -20.68 -16.80
CA LEU A 20 3.69 -20.91 -17.36
C LEU A 20 4.43 -22.06 -16.69
N GLY A 21 4.07 -22.45 -15.46
CA GLY A 21 4.77 -23.51 -14.76
C GLY A 21 4.79 -23.41 -13.25
N SER A 22 5.67 -24.18 -12.63
CA SER A 22 5.89 -24.12 -11.18
C SER A 22 7.34 -23.82 -10.84
N VAL A 23 7.55 -23.10 -9.74
CA VAL A 23 8.89 -22.89 -9.16
C VAL A 23 8.92 -23.25 -7.69
N ILE A 24 10.10 -23.64 -7.20
CA ILE A 24 10.36 -23.67 -5.76
C ILE A 24 11.00 -22.34 -5.37
N ALA A 25 10.42 -21.68 -4.37
CA ALA A 25 10.92 -20.42 -3.86
C ALA A 25 10.92 -20.36 -2.34
N TYR A 26 11.83 -19.56 -1.81
CA TYR A 26 11.91 -19.15 -0.42
C TYR A 26 11.26 -17.77 -0.30
N PRO A 27 10.05 -17.69 0.28
CA PRO A 27 9.38 -16.41 0.44
C PRO A 27 9.96 -15.62 1.61
N ASP A 28 10.27 -14.36 1.36
CA ASP A 28 10.50 -13.35 2.37
C ASP A 28 9.39 -12.31 2.25
N TYR A 29 8.29 -12.53 2.99
CA TYR A 29 7.12 -11.67 2.95
C TYR A 29 7.37 -10.30 3.59
N GLU A 30 8.31 -10.20 4.52
CA GLU A 30 8.66 -8.94 5.18
C GLU A 30 9.38 -8.01 4.19
N ASN A 31 10.34 -8.55 3.44
CA ASN A 31 11.07 -7.83 2.40
C ASN A 31 10.40 -7.90 1.01
N ARG A 32 9.20 -8.50 0.93
CA ARG A 32 8.40 -8.62 -0.31
C ARG A 32 9.18 -9.23 -1.48
N SER A 33 9.85 -10.33 -1.22
CA SER A 33 10.65 -11.01 -2.23
C SER A 33 10.50 -12.53 -2.21
N PHE A 34 10.69 -13.15 -3.37
CA PHE A 34 10.90 -14.59 -3.50
C PHE A 34 12.30 -14.85 -3.99
N TYR A 35 13.04 -15.73 -3.31
CA TYR A 35 14.28 -16.30 -3.84
C TYR A 35 13.94 -17.62 -4.52
N THR A 36 13.96 -17.67 -5.84
CA THR A 36 13.61 -18.87 -6.61
C THR A 36 14.85 -19.71 -6.87
N VAL A 37 14.75 -21.02 -6.60
CA VAL A 37 15.89 -21.95 -6.67
C VAL A 37 15.72 -23.01 -7.77
N SER A 38 14.52 -23.21 -8.31
CA SER A 38 14.35 -24.12 -9.46
C SER A 38 13.05 -23.88 -10.23
N THR A 39 13.12 -24.08 -11.54
CA THR A 39 11.99 -24.02 -12.47
C THR A 39 11.60 -25.43 -12.89
N TYR A 40 10.39 -25.87 -12.57
CA TYR A 40 9.84 -27.13 -13.06
C TYR A 40 8.97 -26.83 -14.29
N HIS A 41 9.61 -26.78 -15.47
CA HIS A 41 8.91 -26.68 -16.75
C HIS A 41 9.67 -27.35 -17.91
N HIS A 42 8.94 -27.72 -18.97
CA HIS A 42 9.48 -28.18 -20.25
C HIS A 42 10.06 -27.02 -21.08
N GLY A 43 10.93 -26.21 -20.47
CA GLY A 43 11.56 -25.02 -21.03
C GLY A 43 12.05 -24.09 -19.92
N GLU A 44 13.07 -23.27 -20.21
CA GLU A 44 13.59 -22.29 -19.25
C GLU A 44 12.53 -21.21 -18.96
N LEU A 45 12.07 -21.12 -17.71
CA LEU A 45 11.23 -20.00 -17.27
C LEU A 45 12.10 -18.75 -17.12
N GLN A 46 12.02 -17.86 -18.10
CA GLN A 46 12.65 -16.55 -18.01
C GLN A 46 11.71 -15.56 -17.32
N PHE A 47 12.13 -15.10 -16.14
CA PHE A 47 11.43 -14.05 -15.41
C PHE A 47 11.75 -12.69 -16.00
N SER A 48 10.70 -11.97 -16.40
CA SER A 48 10.76 -10.56 -16.76
C SER A 48 9.79 -9.78 -15.87
N SER A 49 10.11 -8.53 -15.56
CA SER A 49 9.21 -7.66 -14.79
C SER A 49 7.94 -7.33 -15.57
N GLY A 50 6.91 -6.87 -14.86
CA GLY A 50 5.74 -6.21 -15.45
C GLY A 50 4.53 -7.11 -15.69
N ASP A 51 4.72 -8.37 -16.10
CA ASP A 51 3.62 -9.21 -16.58
C ASP A 51 3.53 -10.61 -15.97
N VAL A 52 4.43 -10.94 -15.05
CA VAL A 52 4.46 -12.23 -14.34
C VAL A 52 3.83 -12.08 -12.96
N PHE A 53 2.98 -13.03 -12.58
CA PHE A 53 2.55 -13.18 -11.19
C PHE A 53 2.69 -14.63 -10.73
N ILE A 54 2.95 -14.76 -9.44
CA ILE A 54 2.94 -16.03 -8.73
C ILE A 54 1.59 -16.18 -8.03
N ASN A 55 0.94 -17.33 -8.18
CA ASN A 55 -0.26 -17.68 -7.43
C ASN A 55 0.08 -18.76 -6.39
N TYR A 56 -0.30 -18.53 -5.15
CA TYR A 56 -0.17 -19.52 -4.07
C TYR A 56 -1.26 -19.34 -3.03
N LYS A 57 -1.96 -20.43 -2.73
CA LYS A 57 -3.11 -20.45 -1.79
C LYS A 57 -4.12 -19.33 -2.07
N ASN A 58 -4.45 -19.13 -3.36
CA ASN A 58 -5.37 -18.09 -3.84
C ASN A 58 -4.89 -16.64 -3.64
N VAL A 59 -3.60 -16.42 -3.36
CA VAL A 59 -3.00 -15.09 -3.30
C VAL A 59 -2.13 -14.87 -4.53
N LYS A 60 -2.35 -13.74 -5.21
CA LYS A 60 -1.53 -13.29 -6.34
C LYS A 60 -0.42 -12.37 -5.86
N PHE A 61 0.80 -12.73 -6.24
CA PHE A 61 2.01 -11.94 -6.04
C PHE A 61 2.54 -11.49 -7.38
N TYR A 62 2.31 -10.24 -7.72
CA TYR A 62 2.71 -9.64 -8.98
C TYR A 62 4.17 -9.23 -8.94
N ILE A 63 4.97 -9.74 -9.86
CA ILE A 63 6.41 -9.50 -9.88
C ILE A 63 6.69 -8.09 -10.41
N THR A 64 7.28 -7.26 -9.56
CA THR A 64 7.61 -5.87 -9.87
C THR A 64 9.06 -5.69 -10.29
N ASN A 65 9.95 -6.55 -9.78
CA ASN A 65 11.36 -6.54 -10.16
C ASN A 65 11.91 -7.97 -10.21
N VAL A 66 12.89 -8.18 -11.09
CA VAL A 66 13.61 -9.44 -11.23
C VAL A 66 15.10 -9.14 -11.18
N GLU A 67 15.78 -9.66 -10.17
CA GLU A 67 17.22 -9.60 -10.04
C GLU A 67 17.79 -11.01 -10.20
N ARG A 68 18.73 -11.19 -11.12
CA ARG A 68 19.43 -12.47 -11.30
C ARG A 68 20.62 -12.51 -10.36
N ILE A 69 20.68 -13.52 -9.51
CA ILE A 69 21.78 -13.74 -8.57
C ILE A 69 22.36 -15.13 -8.88
N ASN A 70 23.47 -15.18 -9.61
CA ASN A 70 24.08 -16.40 -10.14
C ASN A 70 23.08 -17.25 -10.98
N TYR A 71 22.76 -18.45 -10.50
CA TYR A 71 21.82 -19.40 -11.10
C TYR A 71 20.38 -19.26 -10.59
N SER A 72 20.14 -18.29 -9.70
CA SER A 72 18.85 -18.05 -9.05
C SER A 72 18.28 -16.68 -9.40
N TYR A 73 17.02 -16.46 -9.07
CA TYR A 73 16.37 -15.16 -9.19
C TYR A 73 15.86 -14.70 -7.84
N LYS A 74 15.99 -13.39 -7.58
CA LYS A 74 15.30 -12.66 -6.53
C LYS A 74 14.19 -11.86 -7.18
N LEU A 75 12.95 -12.24 -6.91
CA LEU A 75 11.75 -11.64 -7.48
C LEU A 75 11.10 -10.75 -6.43
N SER A 76 11.10 -9.43 -6.63
CA SER A 76 10.30 -8.53 -5.80
C SER A 76 8.84 -8.58 -6.23
N PHE A 77 7.92 -8.47 -5.29
CA PHE A 77 6.50 -8.57 -5.60
C PHE A 77 5.63 -7.55 -4.87
N GLU A 78 4.42 -7.40 -5.41
CA GLU A 78 3.27 -6.73 -4.80
C GLU A 78 2.08 -7.68 -4.78
N THR A 79 1.22 -7.57 -3.78
CA THR A 79 -0.05 -8.31 -3.73
C THR A 79 -1.19 -7.55 -4.40
N ASP A 80 -2.36 -8.17 -4.52
CA ASP A 80 -3.59 -7.44 -4.89
C ASP A 80 -3.88 -6.29 -3.91
N GLU A 81 -3.61 -6.43 -2.61
CA GLU A 81 -3.79 -5.33 -1.66
C GLU A 81 -2.84 -4.16 -1.94
N ASP A 82 -1.60 -4.45 -2.32
CA ASP A 82 -0.60 -3.43 -2.69
C ASP A 82 -0.98 -2.74 -4.00
N ARG A 83 -1.36 -3.52 -5.02
CA ARG A 83 -1.84 -2.98 -6.28
C ARG A 83 -3.16 -2.23 -6.11
N ASN A 84 -4.03 -2.64 -5.19
CA ASN A 84 -5.25 -1.89 -4.87
C ASN A 84 -4.93 -0.63 -4.06
N ARG A 85 -3.82 -0.59 -3.31
CA ARG A 85 -3.27 0.64 -2.71
C ARG A 85 -2.76 1.61 -3.80
N TYR A 86 -2.32 1.11 -4.94
CA TYR A 86 -1.84 1.90 -6.10
C TYR A 86 -2.84 2.02 -7.27
N LYS A 87 -3.96 1.29 -7.27
CA LYS A 87 -5.16 1.58 -8.08
C LYS A 87 -5.76 2.85 -7.49
N ARG A 88 -5.10 3.94 -7.85
CA ARG A 88 -5.57 5.30 -7.66
C ARG A 88 -7.02 5.31 -8.15
N PRO A 89 -7.99 5.76 -7.34
CA PRO A 89 -9.23 6.27 -7.89
C PRO A 89 -8.84 7.24 -9.00
N SER A 90 -9.58 7.25 -10.10
CA SER A 90 -9.58 8.33 -11.07
C SER A 90 -9.58 9.65 -10.28
N SER A 91 -8.39 10.25 -10.14
CA SER A 91 -8.03 11.24 -9.11
C SER A 91 -8.41 10.89 -7.65
N TRP A 92 -7.46 10.48 -6.80
CA TRP A 92 -7.69 10.32 -5.35
C TRP A 92 -8.11 11.63 -4.64
N ILE A 93 -7.95 12.75 -5.34
CA ILE A 93 -8.36 14.09 -4.96
C ILE A 93 -9.09 14.68 -6.15
N ASN A 94 -10.39 14.90 -6.03
CA ASN A 94 -11.13 15.66 -7.04
C ASN A 94 -10.82 17.15 -6.84
N ILE A 95 -10.32 17.84 -7.86
CA ILE A 95 -9.97 19.27 -7.76
C ILE A 95 -11.18 20.11 -7.34
N LEU A 96 -12.40 19.72 -7.75
CA LEU A 96 -13.63 20.36 -7.31
C LEU A 96 -13.87 20.15 -5.80
N THR A 97 -13.61 18.94 -5.28
CA THR A 97 -13.75 18.68 -3.84
C THR A 97 -12.69 19.40 -3.02
N VAL A 98 -11.47 19.59 -3.54
CA VAL A 98 -10.45 20.45 -2.89
C VAL A 98 -10.95 21.88 -2.76
N LYS A 99 -11.52 22.47 -3.82
CA LYS A 99 -12.02 23.85 -3.76
C LYS A 99 -13.12 24.02 -2.71
N THR A 100 -14.00 23.02 -2.57
CA THR A 100 -15.10 23.06 -1.61
C THR A 100 -14.76 22.50 -0.23
N ALA A 101 -13.56 21.91 -0.05
CA ALA A 101 -13.19 21.22 1.18
C ALA A 101 -13.38 22.11 2.42
N SER A 102 -14.01 21.57 3.46
CA SER A 102 -14.28 22.30 4.70
C SER A 102 -14.01 21.45 5.93
N LEU A 103 -13.61 22.09 7.03
CA LEU A 103 -13.39 21.39 8.31
C LEU A 103 -14.66 20.71 8.82
N LYS A 104 -15.84 21.22 8.44
CA LYS A 104 -17.14 20.63 8.76
C LYS A 104 -17.29 19.21 8.19
N GLU A 105 -16.76 18.94 6.99
CA GLU A 105 -16.80 17.60 6.40
C GLU A 105 -15.99 16.58 7.23
N LEU A 106 -14.92 17.00 7.92
CA LEU A 106 -14.20 16.12 8.87
C LEU A 106 -14.99 15.91 10.16
N GLU A 107 -15.69 16.92 10.65
CA GLU A 107 -16.54 16.83 11.85
C GLU A 107 -17.70 15.86 11.64
N GLU A 108 -18.32 15.90 10.46
CA GLU A 108 -19.39 15.00 10.05
C GLU A 108 -18.93 13.53 10.01
N LEU A 109 -17.62 13.27 9.91
CA LEU A 109 -17.06 11.91 9.95
C LEU A 109 -16.92 11.33 11.35
N ILE A 110 -16.95 12.13 12.41
CA ILE A 110 -16.79 11.68 13.81
C ILE A 110 -17.70 10.49 14.17
N PRO A 111 -19.02 10.51 13.93
CA PRO A 111 -19.90 9.40 14.29
C PRO A 111 -19.61 8.11 13.50
N PHE A 112 -18.91 8.20 12.37
CA PHE A 112 -18.60 7.06 11.51
C PHE A 112 -17.22 6.44 11.78
N VAL A 113 -16.45 7.03 12.71
CA VAL A 113 -15.17 6.50 13.17
C VAL A 113 -15.38 5.65 14.43
N SER A 114 -14.56 4.62 14.61
CA SER A 114 -14.59 3.78 15.81
C SER A 114 -14.43 4.61 17.08
N GLN A 115 -15.10 4.22 18.17
CA GLN A 115 -15.08 4.97 19.43
C GLN A 115 -13.67 5.24 19.96
N SER A 116 -12.72 4.33 19.73
CA SER A 116 -11.31 4.49 20.12
C SER A 116 -10.56 5.55 19.31
N ASP A 117 -10.96 5.80 18.06
CA ASP A 117 -10.33 6.75 17.15
C ASP A 117 -11.03 8.12 17.15
N GLN A 118 -12.28 8.23 17.66
CA GLN A 118 -13.02 9.50 17.75
C GLN A 118 -12.29 10.62 18.52
N PRO A 119 -11.65 10.37 19.68
CA PRO A 119 -10.89 11.40 20.38
C PRO A 119 -9.72 11.92 19.55
N LEU A 120 -9.02 11.03 18.84
CA LEU A 120 -7.91 11.40 17.96
C LEU A 120 -8.37 12.24 16.77
N LEU A 121 -9.54 11.93 16.20
CA LEU A 121 -10.13 12.72 15.12
C LEU A 121 -10.55 14.12 15.60
N LYS A 122 -11.19 14.22 16.78
CA LYS A 122 -11.55 15.52 17.39
C LYS A 122 -10.30 16.37 17.66
N GLU A 123 -9.25 15.76 18.20
CA GLU A 123 -7.97 16.42 18.45
C GLU A 123 -7.35 16.92 17.13
N LEU A 124 -7.31 16.07 16.09
CA LEU A 124 -6.83 16.46 14.77
C LEU A 124 -7.62 17.66 14.22
N ILE A 125 -8.96 17.64 14.29
CA ILE A 125 -9.80 18.75 13.82
C ILE A 125 -9.48 20.05 14.56
N GLN A 126 -9.25 20.01 15.89
CA GLN A 126 -8.84 21.18 16.65
C GLN A 126 -7.48 21.72 16.20
N VAL A 127 -6.51 20.83 15.97
CA VAL A 127 -5.17 21.21 15.46
C VAL A 127 -5.28 21.84 14.08
N LEU A 128 -6.12 21.30 13.19
CA LEU A 128 -6.38 21.88 11.87
C LEU A 128 -7.04 23.25 11.97
N LYS A 129 -8.09 23.40 12.80
CA LYS A 129 -8.76 24.70 13.04
C LYS A 129 -7.76 25.77 13.46
N LYS A 130 -6.90 25.45 14.42
CA LYS A 130 -5.86 26.37 14.91
C LYS A 130 -4.87 26.75 13.80
N SER A 131 -4.37 25.78 13.06
CA SER A 131 -3.45 26.00 11.94
C SER A 131 -4.05 26.88 10.84
N VAL A 132 -5.31 26.64 10.47
CA VAL A 132 -6.04 27.44 9.47
C VAL A 132 -6.26 28.87 9.98
N SER A 133 -6.64 29.07 11.25
CA SER A 133 -6.83 30.41 11.81
C SER A 133 -5.52 31.20 11.94
N GLU A 134 -4.42 30.51 12.23
CA GLU A 134 -3.09 31.12 12.43
C GLU A 134 -2.32 31.29 11.11
N GLY A 135 -2.81 30.74 9.99
CA GLY A 135 -2.07 30.68 8.73
C GLY A 135 -0.74 29.92 8.83
N ALA A 136 -0.61 29.04 9.84
CA ALA A 136 0.64 28.37 10.16
C ALA A 136 0.67 26.95 9.57
N PRO A 137 1.76 26.52 8.91
CA PRO A 137 1.85 25.19 8.34
C PRO A 137 1.82 24.10 9.42
N LEU A 138 1.13 22.99 9.14
CA LEU A 138 1.16 21.82 10.00
C LEU A 138 2.50 21.10 9.89
N SER A 139 3.19 20.94 11.02
CA SER A 139 4.42 20.16 11.02
C SER A 139 4.13 18.67 10.82
N GLN A 140 4.99 18.00 10.05
CA GLN A 140 4.91 16.56 9.80
C GLN A 140 4.88 15.75 11.11
N ASN A 141 5.60 16.20 12.14
CA ASN A 141 5.63 15.58 13.46
C ASN A 141 4.26 15.60 14.15
N LYS A 142 3.48 16.67 14.00
CA LYS A 142 2.10 16.73 14.52
C LYS A 142 1.19 15.74 13.78
N LEU A 143 1.33 15.63 12.46
CA LEU A 143 0.52 14.70 11.66
C LEU A 143 0.87 13.23 11.90
N ASN A 144 2.13 12.91 12.20
CA ASN A 144 2.59 11.54 12.46
C ASN A 144 1.87 10.88 13.63
N LYS A 145 1.44 11.65 14.65
CA LYS A 145 0.65 11.15 15.78
C LYS A 145 -0.66 10.48 15.33
N TYR A 146 -1.26 10.95 14.25
CA TYR A 146 -2.55 10.45 13.74
C TYR A 146 -2.41 9.35 12.70
N LYS A 147 -1.18 8.98 12.31
CA LYS A 147 -0.89 8.02 11.22
C LYS A 147 -1.62 6.67 11.40
N GLY A 148 -1.67 6.17 12.63
CA GLY A 148 -2.38 4.91 12.94
C GLY A 148 -3.88 5.00 12.65
N MET A 149 -4.53 6.06 13.12
CA MET A 149 -5.94 6.34 12.89
C MET A 149 -6.23 6.53 11.40
N LEU A 150 -5.39 7.32 10.70
CA LEU A 150 -5.57 7.62 9.27
C LEU A 150 -5.46 6.35 8.41
N LYS A 151 -4.54 5.44 8.74
CA LYS A 151 -4.41 4.14 8.06
C LYS A 151 -5.65 3.26 8.21
N ARG A 152 -6.37 3.36 9.33
CA ARG A 152 -7.61 2.61 9.57
C ARG A 152 -8.84 3.27 8.95
N ASN A 153 -8.81 4.59 8.80
CA ASN A 153 -9.95 5.40 8.39
C ASN A 153 -9.66 6.12 7.07
N ASN A 154 -9.71 5.37 5.95
CA ASN A 154 -9.39 5.88 4.61
C ASN A 154 -10.23 7.11 4.22
N ARG A 155 -11.50 7.18 4.63
CA ARG A 155 -12.37 8.35 4.37
C ARG A 155 -11.86 9.62 5.07
N VAL A 156 -11.44 9.50 6.33
CA VAL A 156 -10.83 10.60 7.08
C VAL A 156 -9.51 11.02 6.44
N MET A 157 -8.69 10.06 6.01
CA MET A 157 -7.42 10.33 5.33
C MET A 157 -7.62 11.08 4.01
N ALA A 158 -8.62 10.70 3.22
CA ALA A 158 -8.96 11.38 1.97
C ALA A 158 -9.42 12.82 2.21
N LYS A 159 -10.37 13.03 3.14
CA LYS A 159 -10.86 14.38 3.49
C LYS A 159 -9.78 15.27 4.11
N LEU A 160 -8.91 14.70 4.93
CA LEU A 160 -7.73 15.41 5.42
C LEU A 160 -6.85 15.88 4.26
N ALA A 161 -6.56 15.04 3.29
CA ALA A 161 -5.73 15.42 2.15
C ALA A 161 -6.34 16.55 1.31
N GLU A 162 -7.64 16.51 1.04
CA GLU A 162 -8.38 17.59 0.36
C GLU A 162 -8.22 18.92 1.11
N LEU A 163 -8.32 18.90 2.45
CA LEU A 163 -8.16 20.09 3.28
C LEU A 163 -6.73 20.63 3.32
N LEU A 164 -5.74 19.76 3.48
CA LEU A 164 -4.33 20.16 3.47
C LEU A 164 -3.97 20.82 2.14
N LEU A 165 -4.48 20.31 1.03
CA LEU A 165 -4.28 20.90 -0.30
C LEU A 165 -4.95 22.25 -0.47
N LYS A 166 -6.16 22.43 0.07
CA LYS A 166 -6.87 23.71 0.02
C LYS A 166 -6.20 24.79 0.87
N TYR A 167 -5.78 24.44 2.09
CA TYR A 167 -5.41 25.43 3.11
C TYR A 167 -3.90 25.58 3.34
N LEU A 168 -3.07 24.63 2.91
CA LEU A 168 -1.64 24.60 3.25
C LEU A 168 -0.70 24.52 2.05
N ILE A 169 -1.23 24.38 0.83
CA ILE A 169 -0.47 24.52 -0.43
C ILE A 169 -0.99 25.74 -1.22
N GLY A 170 -1.69 26.66 -0.54
CA GLY A 170 -2.09 27.97 -1.09
C GLY A 170 -0.97 28.98 -0.94
#